data_AF-A0A9W9CIB4-F1
#
_entry.id   AF-A0A9W9CIB4-F1
#
_cell.length_a   1.000
_cell.length_b   1.000
_cell.length_c   1.000
_cell.angle_alpha   90.00
_cell.angle_beta   90.00
_cell.angle_gamma   90.00
#
_symmetry.space_group_name_H-M   'P 1'
#
loop_
_entity.id
_entity.type
_entity.pdbx_description
1 polymer ?
#
loop_
_entity_poly.entity_id
_entity_poly.type
_entity_poly.pdbx_seq_one_letter_code
_entity_poly.pdbx_strand_id
1 'polypeptide(L)'
;MRPVSNRTMRTTLLATIAGSTLIGAAPTQNTARATKVQYAGVNIAGFDFGCTTDGTCSLTGTNKPYDIVSGANAVGQMTHFVNDDKLNAFRLPVGWQFLLNGQLGGTLNAGNLAQYDKLVRGCLSSGAALCILDIHNYARWNGKIVGQGGPPDAQLADVWKQLAQKYGSESKIAFGVMNEPHVG
;
A
#
# COMPACT_ATOMS: atom_id res chain seq x y z
N MET A 1 -47.66 29.64 78.97
CA MET A 1 -46.21 29.75 79.23
C MET A 1 -45.56 28.46 78.73
N ARG A 2 -44.48 28.57 77.94
CA ARG A 2 -43.81 27.44 77.26
C ARG A 2 -43.21 26.45 78.27
N PRO A 3 -43.34 25.12 78.08
CA PRO A 3 -42.44 24.15 78.67
C PRO A 3 -41.47 23.57 77.64
N VAL A 4 -40.20 23.90 77.86
CA VAL A 4 -38.98 23.06 77.81
C VAL A 4 -38.86 22.02 76.68
N SER A 5 -37.95 22.33 75.75
CA SER A 5 -37.38 21.39 74.78
C SER A 5 -36.36 20.48 75.48
N ASN A 6 -36.59 19.16 75.46
CA ASN A 6 -35.63 18.16 75.90
C ASN A 6 -34.89 17.63 74.66
N ARG A 7 -33.61 18.00 74.50
CA ARG A 7 -32.75 17.49 73.42
C ARG A 7 -32.20 16.12 73.82
N THR A 8 -32.76 15.06 73.25
CA THR A 8 -32.17 13.72 73.31
C THR A 8 -31.03 13.64 72.29
N MET A 9 -29.79 13.52 72.79
CA MET A 9 -28.60 13.32 71.98
C MET A 9 -28.63 11.87 71.44
N ARG A 10 -28.90 11.70 70.14
CA ARG A 10 -28.81 10.39 69.48
C ARG A 10 -27.38 10.16 69.03
N THR A 11 -26.72 9.19 69.66
CA THR A 11 -25.40 8.69 69.29
C THR A 11 -25.47 7.99 67.93
N THR A 12 -24.82 8.55 66.92
CA THR A 12 -24.70 7.95 65.59
C THR A 12 -23.61 6.87 65.63
N LEU A 13 -23.98 5.59 65.59
CA LEU A 13 -23.03 4.51 65.30
C LEU A 13 -22.64 4.59 63.80
N LEU A 14 -21.39 4.91 63.51
CA LEU A 14 -20.80 4.70 62.18
C LEU A 14 -20.38 3.23 62.07
N ALA A 15 -21.17 2.43 61.35
CA ALA A 15 -20.77 1.09 60.96
C ALA A 15 -19.83 1.20 59.75
N THR A 16 -18.54 0.93 59.94
CA THR A 16 -17.57 0.80 58.85
C THR A 16 -17.79 -0.52 58.13
N ILE A 17 -18.37 -0.47 56.93
CA ILE A 17 -18.47 -1.63 56.04
C ILE A 17 -17.12 -1.79 55.35
N ALA A 18 -16.33 -2.78 55.77
CA ALA A 18 -15.14 -3.20 55.04
C ALA A 18 -15.57 -3.95 53.76
N GLY A 19 -15.73 -3.22 52.67
CA GLY A 19 -15.99 -3.80 51.35
C GLY A 19 -14.76 -4.53 50.84
N SER A 20 -14.79 -5.86 50.83
CA SER A 20 -13.76 -6.66 50.15
C SER A 20 -14.02 -6.62 48.65
N THR A 21 -13.24 -5.85 47.91
CA THR A 21 -13.25 -5.89 46.43
C THR A 21 -12.58 -7.17 45.97
N LEU A 22 -13.35 -8.12 45.43
CA LEU A 22 -12.80 -9.22 44.65
C LEU A 22 -12.25 -8.66 43.34
N ILE A 23 -10.93 -8.58 43.20
CA ILE A 23 -10.28 -8.33 41.91
C ILE A 23 -10.44 -9.63 41.10
N GLY A 24 -11.52 -9.72 40.32
CA GLY A 24 -11.67 -10.78 39.34
C GLY A 24 -10.54 -10.65 38.31
N ALA A 25 -9.72 -11.69 38.15
CA ALA A 25 -8.75 -11.74 37.06
C ALA A 25 -9.51 -11.62 35.72
N ALA A 26 -9.17 -10.62 34.92
CA ALA A 26 -9.77 -10.45 33.60
C ALA A 26 -9.49 -11.71 32.76
N PRO A 27 -10.48 -12.24 32.02
CA PRO A 27 -10.25 -13.37 31.15
C PRO A 27 -9.19 -12.97 30.12
N THR A 28 -8.10 -13.74 30.07
CA THR A 28 -7.11 -13.62 28.99
C THR A 28 -7.80 -13.99 27.68
N GLN A 29 -8.18 -12.97 26.90
CA GLN A 29 -8.66 -13.13 25.54
C GLN A 29 -7.48 -13.63 24.69
N ASN A 30 -7.36 -14.95 24.55
CA ASN A 30 -6.52 -15.55 23.52
C ASN A 30 -7.17 -15.21 22.18
N THR A 31 -6.79 -14.07 21.60
CA THR A 31 -7.14 -13.75 20.23
C THR A 31 -6.56 -14.84 19.33
N ALA A 32 -7.43 -15.54 18.61
CA ALA A 32 -7.01 -16.54 17.65
C ALA A 32 -6.02 -15.89 16.68
N ARG A 33 -4.82 -16.47 16.55
CA ARG A 33 -3.84 -15.97 15.57
C ARG A 33 -4.43 -16.13 14.17
N ALA A 34 -4.30 -15.10 13.35
CA ALA A 34 -4.71 -15.17 11.96
C ALA A 34 -3.98 -16.34 11.27
N THR A 35 -4.74 -17.30 10.75
CA THR A 35 -4.19 -18.48 10.05
C THR A 35 -4.06 -18.24 8.55
N LYS A 36 -4.50 -17.08 8.07
CA LYS A 36 -4.48 -16.68 6.66
C LYS A 36 -4.05 -15.23 6.53
N VAL A 37 -3.39 -14.93 5.43
CA VAL A 37 -3.09 -13.54 5.02
C VAL A 37 -4.33 -12.93 4.36
N GLN A 38 -4.47 -11.60 4.47
CA GLN A 38 -5.54 -10.86 3.79
C GLN A 38 -5.34 -10.81 2.27
N TYR A 39 -4.07 -10.76 1.83
CA TYR A 39 -3.69 -10.62 0.43
C TYR A 39 -2.73 -11.73 0.01
N ALA A 40 -3.07 -12.43 -1.07
CA ALA A 40 -2.23 -13.43 -1.71
C ALA A 40 -2.27 -13.18 -3.22
N GLY A 41 -1.12 -13.26 -3.89
CA GLY A 41 -0.99 -12.67 -5.19
C GLY A 41 0.29 -12.99 -5.94
N VAL A 42 0.39 -12.45 -7.15
CA VAL A 42 1.56 -12.54 -8.03
C VAL A 42 1.93 -11.17 -8.59
N ASN A 43 3.13 -11.07 -9.16
CA ASN A 43 3.54 -9.92 -9.95
C ASN A 43 3.09 -10.12 -11.41
N ILE A 44 2.50 -9.10 -12.01
CA ILE A 44 2.18 -9.06 -13.44
C ILE A 44 3.22 -8.16 -14.11
N ALA A 45 4.39 -8.73 -14.38
CA ALA A 45 5.56 -8.04 -14.91
C ALA A 45 5.45 -7.73 -16.41
N GLY A 46 6.29 -6.82 -16.88
CA GLY A 46 6.47 -6.48 -18.29
C GLY A 46 6.73 -5.00 -18.54
N PHE A 47 6.09 -4.11 -17.78
CA PHE A 47 6.37 -2.66 -17.85
C PHE A 47 7.68 -2.26 -17.17
N ASP A 48 8.29 -3.18 -16.44
CA ASP A 48 9.61 -3.14 -15.83
C ASP A 48 10.69 -3.80 -16.71
N PHE A 49 10.33 -4.44 -17.82
CA PHE A 49 11.33 -5.06 -18.68
C PHE A 49 12.32 -4.01 -19.19
N GLY A 50 13.60 -4.36 -19.12
CA GLY A 50 14.69 -3.45 -19.46
C GLY A 50 15.13 -2.56 -18.29
N CYS A 51 14.49 -2.67 -17.11
CA CYS A 51 15.01 -2.14 -15.86
C CYS A 51 16.08 -3.05 -15.27
N THR A 52 17.26 -2.49 -15.02
CA THR A 52 18.39 -3.13 -14.35
C THR A 52 18.53 -2.63 -12.91
N THR A 53 19.27 -3.38 -12.09
CA THR A 53 19.42 -3.11 -10.65
C THR A 53 20.10 -1.79 -10.31
N ASP A 54 20.74 -1.14 -11.29
CA ASP A 54 21.29 0.21 -11.19
C ASP A 54 20.21 1.31 -11.38
N GLY A 55 18.95 0.94 -11.58
CA GLY A 55 17.85 1.88 -11.84
C GLY A 55 17.87 2.48 -13.25
N THR A 56 18.62 1.91 -14.19
CA THR A 56 18.49 2.19 -15.62
C THR A 56 17.35 1.38 -16.19
N CYS A 57 16.38 2.01 -16.88
CA CYS A 57 15.32 1.31 -17.61
C CYS A 57 15.34 1.70 -19.09
N SER A 58 15.61 0.73 -19.98
CA SER A 58 15.61 0.97 -21.43
C SER A 58 14.20 1.19 -21.98
N LEU A 59 14.02 2.25 -22.78
CA LEU A 59 12.76 2.52 -23.50
C LEU A 59 12.77 2.02 -24.95
N THR A 60 13.90 1.46 -25.41
CA THR A 60 14.11 0.99 -26.78
C THR A 60 14.75 -0.40 -26.80
N GLY A 61 14.79 -1.01 -27.99
CA GLY A 61 15.34 -2.35 -28.19
C GLY A 61 14.37 -3.47 -27.80
N THR A 62 14.89 -4.69 -27.74
CA THR A 62 14.11 -5.92 -27.50
C THR A 62 13.67 -6.08 -26.05
N ASN A 63 14.39 -5.45 -25.12
CA ASN A 63 14.12 -5.58 -23.68
C ASN A 63 13.23 -4.45 -23.15
N LYS A 64 12.72 -3.56 -24.00
CA LYS A 64 11.90 -2.42 -23.56
C LYS A 64 10.55 -2.87 -22.99
N PRO A 65 9.88 -2.01 -22.20
CA PRO A 65 8.46 -2.19 -21.88
C PRO A 65 7.62 -2.38 -23.14
N TYR A 66 6.70 -3.34 -23.11
CA TYR A 66 5.74 -3.58 -24.17
C TYR A 66 4.32 -3.70 -23.61
N ASP A 67 3.32 -3.56 -24.49
CA ASP A 67 1.92 -3.72 -24.10
C ASP A 67 1.64 -5.17 -23.73
N ILE A 68 1.83 -5.51 -22.45
CA ILE A 68 1.55 -6.85 -21.91
C ILE A 68 0.06 -7.17 -21.82
N VAL A 69 -0.80 -6.14 -21.84
CA VAL A 69 -2.25 -6.34 -21.80
C VAL A 69 -2.68 -7.07 -23.06
N SER A 70 -2.27 -6.55 -24.22
CA SER A 70 -2.57 -7.17 -25.52
C SER A 70 -1.61 -8.33 -25.82
N GLY A 71 -0.31 -8.12 -25.63
CA GLY A 71 0.74 -9.04 -26.09
C GLY A 71 0.91 -10.30 -25.24
N ALA A 72 0.51 -10.27 -23.97
CA ALA A 72 0.64 -11.39 -23.04
C ALA A 72 -0.68 -11.77 -22.35
N ASN A 73 -1.81 -11.18 -22.77
CA ASN A 73 -3.12 -11.39 -22.16
C ASN A 73 -3.10 -11.21 -20.62
N ALA A 74 -2.44 -10.15 -20.14
CA ALA A 74 -2.28 -9.92 -18.69
C ALA A 74 -3.63 -9.89 -17.93
N VAL A 75 -4.70 -9.39 -18.56
CA VAL A 75 -6.04 -9.36 -17.96
C VAL A 75 -6.64 -10.76 -17.83
N GLY A 76 -6.46 -11.62 -18.84
CA GLY A 76 -6.85 -13.02 -18.75
C GLY A 76 -6.10 -13.77 -17.65
N GLN A 77 -4.80 -13.51 -17.49
CA GLN A 77 -4.01 -14.09 -16.40
C GLN A 77 -4.56 -13.67 -15.03
N MET A 78 -4.78 -12.37 -14.80
CA MET A 78 -5.37 -11.88 -13.55
C MET A 78 -6.76 -12.47 -13.29
N THR A 79 -7.58 -12.61 -14.34
CA THR A 79 -8.91 -13.22 -14.25
C THR A 79 -8.83 -14.70 -13.84
N HIS A 80 -7.91 -15.46 -14.41
CA HIS A 80 -7.63 -16.84 -14.03
C HIS A 80 -7.16 -16.93 -12.56
N PHE A 81 -6.18 -16.12 -12.16
CA PHE A 81 -5.67 -16.10 -10.79
C PHE A 81 -6.76 -15.78 -9.75
N VAL A 82 -7.71 -14.89 -10.07
CA VAL A 82 -8.84 -14.59 -9.17
C VAL A 82 -9.84 -15.74 -9.15
N ASN A 83 -10.27 -16.22 -10.31
CA ASN A 83 -11.40 -17.14 -10.41
C ASN A 83 -11.03 -18.58 -10.07
N ASP A 84 -9.84 -19.03 -10.46
CA ASP A 84 -9.44 -20.43 -10.36
C ASP A 84 -8.52 -20.64 -9.15
N ASP A 85 -7.54 -19.76 -8.95
CA ASP A 85 -6.53 -19.88 -7.88
C ASP A 85 -6.87 -19.12 -6.59
N LYS A 86 -7.94 -18.30 -6.60
CA LYS A 86 -8.41 -17.49 -5.46
C LYS A 86 -7.39 -16.49 -4.94
N LEU A 87 -6.46 -16.04 -5.79
CA LEU A 87 -5.59 -14.90 -5.51
C LEU A 87 -6.36 -13.59 -5.60
N ASN A 88 -5.95 -12.58 -4.84
CA ASN A 88 -6.69 -11.33 -4.72
C ASN A 88 -5.81 -10.07 -4.71
N ALA A 89 -4.50 -10.20 -4.93
CA ALA A 89 -3.59 -9.09 -5.01
C ALA A 89 -2.67 -9.23 -6.24
N PHE A 90 -2.45 -8.13 -6.95
CA PHE A 90 -1.49 -8.10 -8.05
C PHE A 90 -0.56 -6.92 -7.91
N ARG A 91 0.75 -7.19 -8.04
CA ARG A 91 1.77 -6.14 -8.12
C ARG A 91 2.09 -5.86 -9.58
N LEU A 92 2.13 -4.59 -9.94
CA LEU A 92 2.22 -4.10 -11.33
C LEU A 92 3.50 -3.27 -11.50
N PRO A 93 4.68 -3.92 -11.64
CA PRO A 93 5.96 -3.24 -11.84
C PRO A 93 5.95 -2.32 -13.07
N VAL A 94 6.55 -1.15 -12.94
CA VAL A 94 6.76 -0.21 -14.05
C VAL A 94 8.05 0.59 -13.84
N GLY A 95 8.82 0.78 -14.91
CA GLY A 95 9.99 1.65 -14.87
C GLY A 95 9.63 3.13 -14.73
N TRP A 96 10.34 3.88 -13.89
CA TRP A 96 10.18 5.33 -13.74
C TRP A 96 10.43 6.05 -15.06
N GLN A 97 11.44 5.63 -15.82
CA GLN A 97 11.73 6.14 -17.17
C GLN A 97 10.54 5.93 -18.11
N PHE A 98 9.79 4.84 -17.99
CA PHE A 98 8.62 4.60 -18.84
C PHE A 98 7.52 5.60 -18.51
N LEU A 99 7.21 5.80 -17.23
CA LEU A 99 6.19 6.75 -16.78
C LEU A 99 6.46 8.18 -17.27
N LEU A 100 7.71 8.62 -17.28
CA LEU A 100 8.10 9.98 -17.67
C LEU A 100 8.64 10.08 -19.11
N ASN A 101 8.67 8.99 -19.87
CA ASN A 101 9.34 8.91 -21.17
C ASN A 101 10.79 9.46 -21.13
N GLY A 102 11.54 9.08 -20.08
CA GLY A 102 12.92 9.48 -19.84
C GLY A 102 13.11 10.93 -19.36
N GLN A 103 12.04 11.71 -19.19
CA GLN A 103 12.12 13.11 -18.75
C GLN A 103 12.05 13.23 -17.22
N LEU A 104 13.19 13.06 -16.55
CA LEU A 104 13.26 13.17 -15.08
C LEU A 104 12.75 14.53 -14.58
N GLY A 105 11.82 14.52 -13.63
CA GLY A 105 11.14 15.73 -13.14
C GLY A 105 10.09 16.31 -14.09
N GLY A 106 9.78 15.61 -15.18
CA GLY A 106 8.69 15.94 -16.10
C GLY A 106 7.33 15.40 -15.64
N THR A 107 6.32 15.60 -16.48
CA THR A 107 4.98 15.05 -16.27
C THR A 107 4.88 13.61 -16.75
N LEU A 108 3.91 12.86 -16.22
CA LEU A 108 3.56 11.55 -16.74
C LEU A 108 3.29 11.64 -18.24
N ASN A 109 3.99 10.84 -19.03
CA ASN A 109 3.81 10.79 -20.46
C ASN A 109 2.44 10.17 -20.78
N ALA A 110 1.57 10.91 -21.46
CA ALA A 110 0.19 10.49 -21.69
C ALA A 110 0.07 9.14 -22.44
N GLY A 111 0.93 8.89 -23.43
CA GLY A 111 0.90 7.64 -24.20
C GLY A 111 1.37 6.43 -23.41
N ASN A 112 2.45 6.59 -22.64
CA ASN A 112 2.96 5.53 -21.76
C ASN A 112 2.01 5.27 -20.60
N LEU A 113 1.47 6.33 -19.99
CA LEU A 113 0.48 6.23 -18.93
C LEU A 113 -0.80 5.56 -19.40
N ALA A 114 -1.28 5.83 -20.62
CA ALA A 114 -2.45 5.17 -21.18
C ALA A 114 -2.23 3.65 -21.35
N GLN A 115 -1.02 3.21 -21.71
CA GLN A 115 -0.68 1.78 -21.78
C GLN A 115 -0.65 1.14 -20.40
N TYR A 116 0.01 1.78 -19.43
CA TYR A 116 0.07 1.27 -18.06
C TYR A 116 -1.32 1.27 -17.39
N ASP A 117 -2.14 2.28 -17.64
CA ASP A 117 -3.52 2.39 -17.13
C ASP A 117 -4.40 1.23 -17.58
N LYS A 118 -4.23 0.70 -18.81
CA LYS A 118 -4.96 -0.51 -19.24
C LYS A 118 -4.68 -1.71 -18.32
N LEU A 119 -3.43 -1.88 -17.88
CA LEU A 119 -3.06 -2.95 -16.95
C LEU A 119 -3.67 -2.70 -15.57
N VAL A 120 -3.55 -1.47 -15.05
CA VAL A 120 -4.13 -1.08 -13.75
C VAL A 120 -5.64 -1.29 -13.74
N ARG A 121 -6.34 -0.86 -14.80
CA ARG A 121 -7.78 -1.06 -14.97
C ARG A 121 -8.14 -2.54 -15.08
N GLY A 122 -7.33 -3.33 -15.79
CA GLY A 122 -7.46 -4.78 -15.84
C GLY A 122 -7.35 -5.44 -14.46
N CYS A 123 -6.41 -4.98 -13.62
CA CYS A 123 -6.32 -5.44 -12.24
C CYS A 123 -7.57 -5.08 -11.45
N LEU A 124 -8.01 -3.83 -11.50
CA LEU A 124 -9.19 -3.35 -10.77
C LEU A 124 -10.48 -4.06 -11.17
N SER A 125 -10.62 -4.42 -12.46
CA SER A 125 -11.79 -5.13 -12.99
C SER A 125 -11.73 -6.65 -12.88
N SER A 126 -10.56 -7.24 -12.61
CA SER A 126 -10.38 -8.70 -12.49
C SER A 126 -11.11 -9.34 -11.31
N GLY A 127 -11.57 -8.54 -10.35
CA GLY A 127 -12.07 -9.02 -9.06
C GLY A 127 -11.03 -8.97 -7.93
N ALA A 128 -9.80 -8.54 -8.23
CA ALA A 128 -8.77 -8.30 -7.21
C ALA A 128 -9.26 -7.34 -6.11
N ALA A 129 -8.74 -7.56 -4.90
CA ALA A 129 -8.93 -6.71 -3.74
C ALA A 129 -7.80 -5.67 -3.59
N LEU A 130 -6.66 -5.89 -4.24
CA LEU A 130 -5.48 -5.01 -4.17
C LEU A 130 -4.70 -4.99 -5.48
N CYS A 131 -4.38 -3.80 -5.96
CA CYS A 131 -3.52 -3.54 -7.11
C CYS A 131 -2.37 -2.64 -6.64
N ILE A 132 -1.13 -3.15 -6.67
CA ILE A 132 0.04 -2.45 -6.16
C ILE A 132 0.78 -1.83 -7.33
N LEU A 133 0.82 -0.50 -7.40
CA LEU A 133 1.66 0.22 -8.35
C LEU A 133 3.09 0.21 -7.81
N ASP A 134 4.04 -0.27 -8.60
CA ASP A 134 5.43 -0.45 -8.15
C ASP A 134 6.39 0.26 -9.09
N ILE A 135 7.07 1.31 -8.60
CA ILE A 135 8.16 1.94 -9.34
C ILE A 135 9.40 1.06 -9.20
N HIS A 136 9.79 0.41 -10.30
CA HIS A 136 10.75 -0.69 -10.31
C HIS A 136 12.21 -0.22 -10.53
N ASN A 137 12.69 0.69 -9.66
CA ASN A 137 13.90 1.46 -9.93
C ASN A 137 15.05 1.33 -8.90
N TYR A 138 14.96 0.44 -7.90
CA TYR A 138 16.10 0.16 -7.01
C TYR A 138 16.65 1.38 -6.27
N ALA A 139 15.75 2.34 -5.96
CA ALA A 139 16.04 3.67 -5.45
C ALA A 139 17.02 4.50 -6.30
N ARG A 140 17.12 4.21 -7.60
CA ARG A 140 18.06 4.85 -8.52
C ARG A 140 17.39 5.34 -9.80
N TRP A 141 18.04 6.30 -10.44
CA TRP A 141 17.81 6.67 -11.82
C TRP A 141 19.15 6.68 -12.56
N ASN A 142 19.31 5.80 -13.53
CA ASN A 142 20.51 5.67 -14.36
C ASN A 142 21.81 5.61 -13.53
N GLY A 143 21.87 4.66 -12.59
CA GLY A 143 23.02 4.42 -11.72
C GLY A 143 23.11 5.31 -10.48
N LYS A 144 22.31 6.38 -10.37
CA LYS A 144 22.42 7.35 -9.28
C LYS A 144 21.28 7.25 -8.29
N ILE A 145 21.62 7.22 -7.00
CA ILE A 145 20.67 7.02 -5.90
C ILE A 145 19.87 8.30 -5.62
N VAL A 146 18.54 8.16 -5.48
CA VAL A 146 17.64 9.26 -5.11
C VAL A 146 18.06 9.86 -3.76
N GLY A 147 18.19 11.18 -3.70
CA GLY A 147 18.62 11.92 -2.50
C GLY A 147 20.11 11.78 -2.16
N GLN A 148 20.88 10.99 -2.91
CA GLN A 148 22.28 10.65 -2.60
C GLN A 148 23.15 10.74 -3.86
N GLY A 149 23.13 11.89 -4.53
CA GLY A 149 23.90 12.15 -5.75
C GLY A 149 23.14 11.86 -7.06
N GLY A 150 21.97 11.24 -6.98
CA GLY A 150 21.01 11.10 -8.07
C GLY A 150 19.88 12.13 -8.03
N PRO A 151 18.67 11.77 -8.50
CA PRO A 151 17.51 12.66 -8.44
C PRO A 151 17.26 13.20 -7.02
N PRO A 152 16.90 14.47 -6.83
CA PRO A 152 16.42 14.95 -5.54
C PRO A 152 15.12 14.26 -5.12
N ASP A 153 14.86 14.16 -3.81
CA ASP A 153 13.63 13.57 -3.25
C ASP A 153 12.37 14.17 -3.86
N ALA A 154 12.38 15.47 -4.16
CA ALA A 154 11.28 16.19 -4.79
C ALA A 154 10.86 15.60 -6.15
N GLN A 155 11.79 15.02 -6.93
CA GLN A 155 11.46 14.42 -8.23
C GLN A 155 10.78 13.06 -8.07
N LEU A 156 11.16 12.26 -7.08
CA LEU A 156 10.45 11.03 -6.75
C LEU A 156 9.07 11.34 -6.14
N ALA A 157 9.00 12.34 -5.27
CA ALA A 157 7.74 12.81 -4.71
C ALA A 157 6.77 13.31 -5.78
N ASP A 158 7.26 14.03 -6.81
CA ASP A 158 6.41 14.57 -7.85
C ASP A 158 5.80 13.48 -8.75
N VAL A 159 6.55 12.45 -9.15
CA VAL A 159 5.96 11.33 -9.91
C VAL A 159 4.88 10.60 -9.09
N TRP A 160 5.10 10.40 -7.78
CA TRP A 160 4.09 9.79 -6.91
C TRP A 160 2.88 10.68 -6.71
N LYS A 161 3.06 12.01 -6.58
CA LYS A 161 1.95 12.97 -6.56
C LYS A 161 1.10 12.86 -7.81
N GLN A 162 1.71 12.80 -9.00
CA GLN A 162 0.96 12.69 -10.26
C GLN A 162 0.18 11.35 -10.35
N LEU A 163 0.78 10.24 -9.91
CA LEU A 163 0.09 8.94 -9.82
C LEU A 163 -1.06 8.98 -8.81
N ALA A 164 -0.85 9.60 -7.64
CA ALA A 164 -1.87 9.77 -6.62
C ALA A 164 -3.03 10.68 -7.09
N GLN A 165 -2.75 11.71 -7.89
CA GLN A 165 -3.80 12.51 -8.52
C GLN A 165 -4.67 11.68 -9.48
N LYS A 166 -4.07 10.72 -10.19
CA LYS A 166 -4.79 9.86 -11.13
C LYS A 166 -5.56 8.72 -10.45
N TYR A 167 -4.99 8.11 -9.42
CA TYR A 167 -5.50 6.86 -8.83
C TYR A 167 -5.97 7.00 -7.37
N GLY A 168 -5.82 8.16 -6.74
CA GLY A 168 -6.07 8.34 -5.30
C GLY A 168 -7.52 8.13 -4.85
N SER A 169 -8.49 8.14 -5.76
CA SER A 169 -9.88 7.78 -5.48
C SER A 169 -10.16 6.28 -5.56
N GLU A 170 -9.22 5.48 -6.07
CA GLU A 170 -9.36 4.03 -6.23
C GLU A 170 -8.94 3.31 -4.94
N SER A 171 -9.90 2.90 -4.12
CA SER A 171 -9.66 2.31 -2.79
C SER A 171 -8.87 0.99 -2.80
N LYS A 172 -8.76 0.34 -3.95
CA LYS A 172 -8.01 -0.91 -4.15
C LYS A 172 -6.57 -0.69 -4.62
N ILE A 173 -6.14 0.56 -4.83
CA ILE A 173 -4.78 0.88 -5.23
C ILE A 173 -3.89 1.04 -4.00
N ALA A 174 -2.73 0.38 -4.02
CA ALA A 174 -1.62 0.65 -3.10
C ALA A 174 -0.41 1.20 -3.86
N PHE A 175 0.31 2.10 -3.21
CA PHE A 175 1.50 2.76 -3.75
C PHE A 175 2.77 2.09 -3.19
N GLY A 176 3.35 1.17 -3.96
CA GLY A 176 4.65 0.56 -3.69
C GLY A 176 5.77 1.52 -4.04
N VAL A 177 6.18 2.34 -3.07
CA VAL A 177 7.02 3.54 -3.26
C VAL A 177 8.28 3.30 -4.10
N MET A 178 8.96 2.17 -3.90
CA MET A 178 10.16 1.82 -4.66
C MET A 178 10.45 0.33 -4.50
N ASN A 179 10.76 -0.34 -5.61
CA ASN A 179 11.31 -1.70 -5.59
C ASN A 179 12.75 -1.70 -5.05
N GLU A 180 13.04 -2.59 -4.11
CA GLU A 180 14.38 -3.04 -3.69
C GLU A 180 15.49 -1.95 -3.63
N PRO A 181 15.37 -0.92 -2.77
CA PRO A 181 16.51 -0.06 -2.45
C PRO A 181 17.70 -0.89 -1.93
N HIS A 182 18.90 -0.68 -2.49
CA HIS A 182 20.11 -1.39 -2.08
C HIS A 182 21.37 -0.51 -2.25
N VAL A 183 22.52 -0.95 -1.71
CA VAL A 183 23.79 -0.17 -1.68
C VAL A 183 24.86 -0.68 -2.66
N GLY A 184 24.50 -1.56 -3.61
CA GLY A 184 25.40 -2.14 -4.60
C GLY A 184 25.49 -1.34 -5.90
#